data_AF-A0A554R8X7-F1
#
_entry.id   AF-A0A554R8X7-F1
#
_cell.length_a   1.000
_cell.length_b   1.000
_cell.length_c   1.000
_cell.angle_alpha   90.00
_cell.angle_beta   90.00
_cell.angle_gamma   90.00
#
_symmetry.space_group_name_H-M   'P 1'
#
loop_
_entity.id
_entity.type
_entity.pdbx_description
1 polymer ?
#
loop_
_entity_poly.entity_id
_entity_poly.type
_entity_poly.pdbx_seq_one_letter_code
_entity_poly.pdbx_strand_id
1 'polypeptide(L)'
;MGAGAVVNAGIAGAQSWSASCNWEWPVNGSLSQGYHGGHDGVDFAVNVGTVLHAPTSGTISVAGPNDPGGYGTYIQLEADSGEQIQMGHLSETWVGVGEHVQVGDQIGATGNTGSSTGPHLHLRIHSGGAVDPMSFLSSVGACDTGAGSAPAPEPVLAAAPAPEPEVVSAPEPELAAAPEPETAPEPAPEPAPIVEADVTEPSPVESISEEQAPVSGESVVVSAGDTLFGIGAERGLTWQAVWDLNPQIVDPDQIFVGDVINL
;
A
#
# COMPACT_ATOMS: atom_id res chain seq x y z
N MET A 1 14.14 -30.65 56.69
CA MET A 1 13.43 -31.65 55.86
C MET A 1 12.01 -31.12 55.70
N GLY A 2 11.45 -30.76 54.55
CA GLY A 2 11.91 -30.61 53.18
C GLY A 2 10.94 -29.63 52.49
N ALA A 3 11.42 -28.93 51.47
CA ALA A 3 10.62 -28.04 50.63
C ALA A 3 9.64 -28.85 49.76
N GLY A 4 8.37 -28.43 49.70
CA GLY A 4 7.39 -28.93 48.73
C GLY A 4 7.29 -27.95 47.56
N ALA A 5 7.72 -28.40 46.40
CA ALA A 5 7.85 -27.62 45.18
C ALA A 5 6.49 -27.24 44.55
N VAL A 6 6.50 -26.05 43.95
CA VAL A 6 5.59 -25.55 42.92
C VAL A 6 5.40 -26.57 41.78
N VAL A 7 4.14 -26.81 41.39
CA VAL A 7 3.82 -27.50 40.14
C VAL A 7 3.68 -26.45 39.03
N ASN A 8 4.67 -26.45 38.14
CA ASN A 8 4.67 -25.68 36.90
C ASN A 8 3.73 -26.39 35.90
N ALA A 9 2.67 -25.72 35.45
CA ALA A 9 1.87 -26.22 34.34
C ALA A 9 2.71 -26.11 33.07
N GLY A 10 2.91 -27.25 32.41
CA GLY A 10 3.84 -27.43 31.31
C GLY A 10 3.55 -26.54 30.10
N ILE A 11 4.58 -25.84 29.68
CA ILE A 11 4.83 -25.39 28.31
C ILE A 11 4.72 -26.62 27.37
N ALA A 12 3.63 -26.68 26.61
CA ALA A 12 3.54 -27.53 25.44
C ALA A 12 4.56 -27.02 24.40
N GLY A 13 5.35 -27.94 23.85
CA GLY A 13 6.58 -27.65 23.12
C GLY A 13 6.45 -26.61 22.03
N ALA A 14 7.01 -25.43 22.27
CA ALA A 14 7.52 -24.59 21.20
C ALA A 14 8.74 -25.30 20.63
N GLN A 15 8.57 -25.90 19.44
CA GLN A 15 9.70 -26.36 18.66
C GLN A 15 10.63 -25.16 18.45
N SER A 16 11.92 -25.33 18.74
CA SER A 16 12.93 -24.30 18.56
C SER A 16 13.17 -24.07 17.07
N TRP A 17 12.50 -23.07 16.50
CA TRP A 17 12.84 -22.53 15.18
C TRP A 17 14.24 -21.92 15.30
N SER A 18 15.11 -22.23 14.34
CA SER A 18 16.47 -21.73 14.30
C SER A 18 16.48 -20.22 14.07
N ALA A 19 16.43 -19.46 15.16
CA ALA A 19 16.60 -18.01 15.22
C ALA A 19 18.05 -17.60 14.89
N SER A 20 18.48 -17.76 13.64
CA SER A 20 19.81 -17.32 13.21
C SER A 20 19.85 -16.48 11.95
N CYS A 21 18.72 -16.30 11.25
CA CYS A 21 18.69 -15.47 10.04
C CYS A 21 17.98 -14.16 10.33
N ASN A 22 18.59 -13.04 9.93
CA ASN A 22 17.91 -11.75 9.87
C ASN A 22 17.22 -11.53 8.53
N TRP A 23 17.60 -12.32 7.51
CA TRP A 23 17.03 -12.29 6.18
C TRP A 23 16.82 -13.71 5.65
N GLU A 24 15.78 -13.92 4.85
CA GLU A 24 15.54 -15.16 4.11
C GLU A 24 14.97 -14.91 2.71
N TRP A 25 14.99 -15.94 1.88
CA TRP A 25 14.32 -15.89 0.57
C TRP A 25 12.79 -15.97 0.75
N PRO A 26 12.01 -15.04 0.16
CA PRO A 26 10.55 -15.00 0.33
C PRO A 26 9.82 -16.24 -0.20
N VAL A 27 10.42 -16.92 -1.18
CA VAL A 27 9.88 -18.11 -1.84
C VAL A 27 11.01 -19.04 -2.25
N ASN A 28 10.70 -20.33 -2.35
CA ASN A 28 11.58 -21.29 -3.02
C ASN A 28 11.19 -21.37 -4.52
N GLY A 29 11.79 -20.51 -5.33
CA GLY A 29 11.53 -20.39 -6.77
C GLY A 29 12.79 -20.28 -7.60
N SER A 30 12.66 -20.46 -8.92
CA SER A 30 13.77 -20.23 -9.85
C SER A 30 13.71 -18.80 -10.38
N LEU A 31 14.85 -18.10 -10.41
CA LEU A 31 14.95 -16.78 -11.03
C LEU A 31 14.55 -16.86 -12.50
N SER A 32 13.44 -16.22 -12.87
CA SER A 32 12.94 -16.15 -14.25
C SER A 32 13.38 -14.87 -14.95
N GLN A 33 13.52 -13.76 -14.20
CA GLN A 33 14.00 -12.49 -14.73
C GLN A 33 14.86 -11.77 -13.68
N GLY A 34 16.02 -11.28 -14.10
CA GLY A 34 16.94 -10.54 -13.24
C GLY A 34 16.71 -9.02 -13.26
N TYR A 35 17.41 -8.33 -12.38
CA TYR A 35 17.45 -6.87 -12.30
C TYR A 35 18.19 -6.25 -13.49
N HIS A 36 17.61 -5.23 -14.13
CA HIS A 36 18.27 -4.42 -15.18
C HIS A 36 17.53 -3.09 -15.40
N GLY A 37 18.02 -2.22 -16.28
CA GLY A 37 17.46 -0.87 -16.53
C GLY A 37 16.04 -0.79 -17.12
N GLY A 38 15.30 -1.90 -17.17
CA GLY A 38 13.87 -1.95 -17.52
C GLY A 38 13.09 -2.92 -16.65
N HIS A 39 13.71 -3.37 -15.55
CA HIS A 39 13.14 -4.26 -14.56
C HIS A 39 13.90 -4.02 -13.25
N ASP A 40 13.32 -3.18 -12.41
CA ASP A 40 13.85 -2.67 -11.14
C ASP A 40 13.62 -3.65 -9.96
N GLY A 41 13.38 -4.92 -10.28
CA GLY A 41 13.24 -6.02 -9.35
C GLY A 41 13.81 -7.32 -9.93
N VAL A 42 13.43 -8.43 -9.30
CA VAL A 42 13.68 -9.78 -9.80
C VAL A 42 12.38 -10.57 -9.77
N ASP A 43 12.25 -11.49 -10.72
CA ASP A 43 11.09 -12.37 -10.79
C ASP A 43 11.51 -13.80 -10.46
N PHE A 44 10.76 -14.43 -9.55
CA PHE A 44 10.87 -15.85 -9.27
C PHE A 44 9.69 -16.59 -9.88
N ALA A 45 9.97 -17.52 -10.80
CA ALA A 45 8.95 -18.44 -11.31
C ALA A 45 8.50 -19.40 -10.20
N VAL A 46 7.23 -19.28 -9.83
CA VAL A 46 6.55 -20.06 -8.80
C VAL A 46 5.07 -20.20 -9.18
N ASN A 47 4.45 -21.31 -8.79
CA ASN A 47 3.03 -21.52 -9.04
C ASN A 47 2.18 -20.49 -8.28
N VAL A 48 0.96 -20.23 -8.76
CA VAL A 48 -0.07 -19.54 -7.96
C VAL A 48 -0.31 -20.34 -6.68
N GLY A 49 -0.40 -19.65 -5.54
CA GLY A 49 -0.66 -20.27 -4.25
C GLY A 49 0.59 -20.76 -3.52
N THR A 50 1.81 -20.55 -4.05
CA THR A 50 3.02 -20.80 -3.27
C THR A 50 3.06 -19.82 -2.09
N VAL A 51 3.33 -20.35 -0.90
CA VAL A 51 3.42 -19.55 0.33
C VAL A 51 4.50 -18.49 0.18
N LEU A 52 4.13 -17.25 0.47
CA LEU A 52 5.04 -16.11 0.56
C LEU A 52 5.44 -15.89 2.02
N HIS A 53 6.74 -15.81 2.25
CA HIS A 53 7.32 -15.53 3.56
C HIS A 53 7.89 -14.12 3.66
N ALA A 54 7.86 -13.53 4.85
CA ALA A 54 8.48 -12.25 5.16
C ALA A 54 10.02 -12.36 5.05
N PRO A 55 10.67 -11.64 4.12
CA PRO A 55 12.12 -11.74 3.93
C PRO A 55 12.93 -11.26 5.13
N THR A 56 12.37 -10.42 5.97
CA THR A 56 12.98 -9.83 7.16
C THR A 56 11.87 -9.37 8.13
N SER A 57 12.23 -9.04 9.36
CA SER A 57 11.28 -8.45 10.32
C SER A 57 10.99 -6.98 9.97
N GLY A 58 9.75 -6.57 10.13
CA GLY A 58 9.33 -5.20 9.80
C GLY A 58 7.83 -4.97 9.91
N THR A 59 7.40 -3.78 9.51
CA THR A 59 5.99 -3.37 9.54
C THR A 59 5.42 -3.33 8.13
N ILE A 60 4.23 -3.91 7.95
CA ILE A 60 3.51 -3.87 6.68
C ILE A 60 2.97 -2.46 6.44
N SER A 61 3.40 -1.84 5.35
CA SER A 61 2.87 -0.54 4.89
C SER A 61 1.78 -0.72 3.84
N VAL A 62 1.83 -1.75 3.01
CA VAL A 62 0.76 -2.06 2.03
C VAL A 62 0.44 -3.56 2.07
N ALA A 63 -0.84 -3.91 2.01
CA ALA A 63 -1.29 -5.29 1.82
C ALA A 63 -2.65 -5.32 1.11
N GLY A 64 -2.68 -5.77 -0.15
CA GLY A 64 -3.92 -6.00 -0.87
C GLY A 64 -3.89 -5.55 -2.34
N PRO A 65 -5.06 -5.51 -3.01
CA PRO A 65 -5.18 -5.08 -4.40
C PRO A 65 -4.84 -3.59 -4.53
N ASN A 66 -3.67 -3.31 -5.07
CA ASN A 66 -3.15 -1.98 -5.25
C ASN A 66 -2.16 -2.03 -6.42
N ASP A 67 -2.51 -1.40 -7.54
CA ASP A 67 -1.86 -1.65 -8.83
C ASP A 67 -1.02 -0.46 -9.37
N PRO A 68 -0.28 0.31 -8.53
CA PRO A 68 0.69 1.24 -9.07
C PRO A 68 1.78 0.41 -9.77
N GLY A 69 2.31 0.88 -10.90
CA GLY A 69 3.34 0.16 -11.65
C GLY A 69 2.95 -1.23 -12.22
N GLY A 70 1.71 -1.69 -12.05
CA GLY A 70 1.24 -3.01 -12.51
C GLY A 70 1.40 -4.16 -11.50
N TYR A 71 1.57 -3.85 -10.20
CA TYR A 71 1.78 -4.83 -9.13
C TYR A 71 0.62 -5.82 -8.87
N GLY A 72 -0.62 -5.45 -9.17
CA GLY A 72 -1.82 -6.23 -8.84
C GLY A 72 -2.10 -6.26 -7.34
N THR A 73 -2.15 -7.44 -6.74
CA THR A 73 -2.12 -7.56 -5.27
C THR A 73 -0.67 -7.60 -4.84
N TYR A 74 -0.27 -6.77 -3.88
CA TYR A 74 1.10 -6.79 -3.36
C TYR A 74 1.17 -6.52 -1.86
N ILE A 75 2.33 -6.84 -1.30
CA ILE A 75 2.72 -6.47 0.05
C ILE A 75 3.94 -5.57 -0.02
N GLN A 76 3.91 -4.49 0.76
CA GLN A 76 5.07 -3.67 1.07
C GLN A 76 5.41 -3.80 2.55
N LEU A 77 6.67 -4.12 2.83
CA LEU A 77 7.21 -4.29 4.16
C LEU A 77 8.31 -3.25 4.38
N GLU A 78 8.18 -2.45 5.43
CA GLU A 78 9.21 -1.55 5.93
C GLU A 78 10.04 -2.31 6.97
N ALA A 79 11.24 -2.73 6.60
CA ALA A 79 12.11 -3.51 7.46
C ALA A 79 12.56 -2.70 8.68
N ASP A 80 12.74 -3.37 9.82
CA ASP A 80 13.30 -2.74 11.03
C ASP A 80 14.72 -2.20 10.80
N SER A 81 15.43 -2.71 9.79
CA SER A 81 16.75 -2.27 9.35
C SER A 81 16.73 -1.08 8.38
N GLY A 82 15.56 -0.64 7.92
CA GLY A 82 15.37 0.57 7.12
C GLY A 82 15.22 0.35 5.60
N GLU A 83 15.22 -0.89 5.13
CA GLU A 83 14.90 -1.23 3.74
C GLU A 83 13.39 -1.34 3.51
N GLN A 84 12.96 -1.04 2.30
CA GLN A 84 11.59 -1.27 1.86
C GLN A 84 11.58 -2.44 0.87
N ILE A 85 10.65 -3.37 1.08
CA ILE A 85 10.54 -4.60 0.30
C ILE A 85 9.14 -4.68 -0.28
N GLN A 86 9.06 -4.79 -1.60
CA GLN A 86 7.80 -4.90 -2.34
C GLN A 86 7.71 -6.29 -2.98
N MET A 87 6.58 -6.97 -2.77
CA MET A 87 6.31 -8.33 -3.21
C MET A 87 5.00 -8.37 -3.98
N GLY A 88 5.10 -8.47 -5.31
CA GLY A 88 4.03 -8.28 -6.28
C GLY A 88 3.38 -9.53 -6.84
N HIS A 89 2.30 -9.30 -7.59
CA HIS A 89 1.52 -10.29 -8.32
C HIS A 89 0.90 -11.38 -7.45
N LEU A 90 0.59 -11.08 -6.20
CA LEU A 90 0.08 -12.03 -5.22
C LEU A 90 -1.35 -12.48 -5.54
N SER A 91 -1.74 -13.68 -5.11
CA SER A 91 -3.14 -14.12 -5.16
C SER A 91 -3.89 -13.73 -3.89
N GLU A 92 -3.20 -13.66 -2.76
CA GLU A 92 -3.77 -13.37 -1.45
C GLU A 92 -2.72 -12.76 -0.52
N THR A 93 -3.19 -11.94 0.43
CA THR A 93 -2.41 -11.41 1.55
C THR A 93 -3.03 -11.91 2.86
N TRP A 94 -2.20 -12.36 3.81
CA TRP A 94 -2.65 -12.86 5.11
C TRP A 94 -2.36 -11.89 6.27
N VAL A 95 -1.74 -10.76 5.95
CA VAL A 95 -1.39 -9.67 6.87
C VAL A 95 -2.09 -8.38 6.48
N GLY A 96 -2.18 -7.44 7.42
CA GLY A 96 -2.76 -6.11 7.21
C GLY A 96 -1.75 -4.96 7.38
N VAL A 97 -2.11 -3.77 6.87
CA VAL A 97 -1.34 -2.54 7.10
C VAL A 97 -1.20 -2.25 8.59
N GLY A 98 0.01 -1.91 9.03
CA GLY A 98 0.36 -1.66 10.43
C GLY A 98 0.74 -2.91 11.24
N GLU A 99 0.61 -4.11 10.66
CA GLU A 99 1.05 -5.34 11.29
C GLU A 99 2.58 -5.45 11.30
N HIS A 100 3.16 -5.85 12.43
CA HIS A 100 4.59 -6.16 12.52
C HIS A 100 4.78 -7.67 12.36
N VAL A 101 5.63 -8.06 11.43
CA VAL A 101 5.94 -9.46 11.11
C VAL A 101 7.40 -9.76 11.43
N GLN A 102 7.68 -11.02 11.71
CA GLN A 102 9.04 -11.53 11.88
C GLN A 102 9.52 -12.19 10.58
N VAL A 103 10.84 -12.20 10.38
CA VAL A 103 11.49 -12.99 9.33
C VAL A 103 10.96 -14.43 9.33
N GLY A 104 10.51 -14.90 8.17
CA GLY A 104 9.95 -16.25 8.01
C GLY A 104 8.44 -16.39 8.24
N ASP A 105 7.77 -15.36 8.77
CA ASP A 105 6.32 -15.38 8.91
C ASP A 105 5.66 -15.51 7.53
N GLN A 106 4.56 -16.27 7.46
CA GLN A 106 3.81 -16.37 6.23
C GLN A 106 2.87 -15.19 6.10
N ILE A 107 3.01 -14.47 4.99
CA ILE A 107 2.35 -13.17 4.80
C ILE A 107 1.37 -13.18 3.63
N GLY A 108 1.35 -14.24 2.83
CA GLY A 108 0.41 -14.36 1.72
C GLY A 108 0.75 -15.52 0.78
N ALA A 109 0.24 -15.42 -0.44
CA ALA A 109 0.50 -16.41 -1.48
C ALA A 109 0.76 -15.75 -2.84
N THR A 110 1.71 -16.30 -3.58
CA THR A 110 2.08 -15.85 -4.93
C THR A 110 0.92 -16.04 -5.90
N GLY A 111 0.91 -15.30 -7.01
CA GLY A 111 -0.22 -15.28 -7.92
C GLY A 111 0.14 -14.92 -9.35
N ASN A 112 -0.79 -14.21 -9.99
CA ASN A 112 -0.70 -13.75 -11.38
C ASN A 112 -1.61 -12.51 -11.59
N THR A 113 -1.68 -11.63 -10.58
CA THR A 113 -2.52 -10.41 -10.63
C THR A 113 -1.75 -9.24 -11.23
N GLY A 114 -2.45 -8.19 -11.66
CA GLY A 114 -1.81 -7.00 -12.22
C GLY A 114 -1.21 -7.27 -13.60
N SER A 115 -0.15 -6.54 -13.94
CA SER A 115 0.59 -6.68 -15.19
C SER A 115 1.55 -7.87 -15.15
N SER A 116 1.00 -9.09 -15.19
CA SER A 116 1.76 -10.34 -15.18
C SER A 116 1.45 -11.23 -16.38
N THR A 117 2.48 -11.82 -16.99
CA THR A 117 2.35 -12.70 -18.17
C THR A 117 2.32 -14.20 -17.82
N GLY A 118 2.56 -14.55 -16.55
CA GLY A 118 2.56 -15.92 -16.04
C GLY A 118 2.91 -15.95 -14.55
N PRO A 119 2.58 -17.02 -13.81
CA PRO A 119 2.75 -17.05 -12.36
C PRO A 119 4.19 -16.83 -11.91
N HIS A 120 4.39 -15.81 -11.08
CA HIS A 120 5.69 -15.47 -10.48
C HIS A 120 5.51 -14.61 -9.23
N LEU A 121 6.59 -14.47 -8.46
CA LEU A 121 6.77 -13.39 -7.49
C LEU A 121 7.65 -12.32 -8.11
N HIS A 122 7.18 -11.09 -8.16
CA HIS A 122 8.03 -9.92 -8.43
C HIS A 122 8.53 -9.34 -7.10
N LEU A 123 9.84 -9.23 -6.93
CA LEU A 123 10.48 -8.74 -5.71
C LEU A 123 11.31 -7.49 -6.02
N ARG A 124 11.00 -6.37 -5.36
CA ARG A 124 11.88 -5.18 -5.31
C ARG A 124 12.39 -4.96 -3.89
N ILE A 125 13.63 -4.47 -3.81
CA ILE A 125 14.25 -4.04 -2.55
C ILE A 125 14.79 -2.62 -2.75
N HIS A 126 14.48 -1.76 -1.80
CA HIS A 126 15.01 -0.41 -1.71
C HIS A 126 15.86 -0.27 -0.46
N SER A 127 17.12 0.14 -0.64
CA SER A 127 18.09 0.37 0.43
C SER A 127 18.83 1.69 0.14
N GLY A 128 18.16 2.82 0.41
CA GLY A 128 18.62 4.15 -0.02
C GLY A 128 18.48 4.40 -1.53
N GLY A 129 17.64 3.59 -2.19
CA GLY A 129 17.41 3.54 -3.65
C GLY A 129 17.16 2.10 -4.09
N ALA A 130 16.65 1.89 -5.30
CA ALA A 130 16.45 0.55 -5.86
C ALA A 130 17.78 -0.20 -6.00
N VAL A 131 17.81 -1.45 -5.53
CA VAL A 131 19.00 -2.32 -5.59
C VAL A 131 18.63 -3.65 -6.23
N ASP A 132 19.63 -4.32 -6.82
CA ASP A 132 19.46 -5.70 -7.29
C ASP A 132 19.18 -6.64 -6.09
N PRO A 133 17.99 -7.24 -5.99
CA PRO A 133 17.62 -8.09 -4.85
C PRO A 133 18.50 -9.33 -4.72
N MET A 134 19.01 -9.90 -5.83
CA MET A 134 19.90 -11.07 -5.76
C MET A 134 21.22 -10.71 -5.08
N SER A 135 21.81 -9.59 -5.49
CA SER A 135 23.04 -9.08 -4.90
C SER A 135 22.83 -8.65 -3.44
N PHE A 136 21.72 -7.98 -3.15
CA PHE A 136 21.38 -7.54 -1.79
C PHE A 136 21.22 -8.72 -0.83
N LEU A 137 20.34 -9.69 -1.14
CA LEU A 137 20.05 -10.85 -0.29
C LEU A 137 21.30 -11.70 -0.06
N SER A 138 22.15 -11.87 -1.09
CA SER A 138 23.45 -12.51 -0.96
C SER A 138 24.38 -11.76 0.02
N SER A 139 24.41 -10.42 -0.06
CA SER A 139 25.30 -9.60 0.77
C SER A 139 24.93 -9.59 2.26
N VAL A 140 23.63 -9.65 2.58
CA VAL A 140 23.12 -9.69 3.95
C VAL A 140 23.10 -11.11 4.54
N GLY A 141 23.49 -12.12 3.74
CA GLY A 141 23.53 -13.51 4.16
C GLY A 141 22.14 -14.13 4.31
N ALA A 142 21.21 -13.79 3.42
CA ALA A 142 19.86 -14.35 3.42
C ALA A 142 19.91 -15.87 3.36
N CYS A 143 19.20 -16.51 4.28
CA CYS A 143 19.20 -17.96 4.35
C CYS A 143 18.10 -18.58 3.49
N ASP A 144 18.33 -19.83 3.10
CA ASP A 144 17.34 -20.69 2.47
C ASP A 144 16.79 -21.62 3.57
N THR A 145 15.90 -21.08 4.40
CA THR A 145 15.24 -21.78 5.51
C THR A 145 14.19 -22.78 5.03
N GLY A 146 13.97 -22.87 3.72
CA GLY A 146 12.90 -23.64 3.13
C GLY A 146 11.55 -23.01 3.47
N ALA A 147 10.98 -22.30 2.51
CA ALA A 147 9.57 -21.89 2.45
C ALA A 147 8.62 -23.12 2.39
N GLY A 148 8.77 -24.01 3.37
CA GLY A 148 8.28 -25.37 3.40
C GLY A 148 8.12 -25.82 4.83
N SER A 149 6.88 -25.82 5.29
CA SER A 149 6.42 -26.34 6.59
C SER A 149 6.54 -25.38 7.78
N ALA A 150 6.18 -24.13 7.60
CA ALA A 150 5.43 -23.47 8.67
C ALA A 150 3.92 -23.77 8.45
N PRO A 151 3.12 -24.05 9.47
CA PRO A 151 1.67 -23.86 9.35
C PRO A 151 1.44 -22.36 9.11
N ALA A 152 0.52 -22.02 8.20
CA ALA A 152 0.03 -20.64 8.10
C ALA A 152 -0.32 -20.16 9.50
N PRO A 153 0.08 -18.93 9.89
CA PRO A 153 -0.40 -18.39 11.16
C PRO A 153 -1.92 -18.50 11.13
N GLU A 154 -2.51 -19.09 12.17
CA GLU A 154 -3.95 -18.96 12.40
C GLU A 154 -4.26 -17.47 12.23
N PRO A 155 -5.24 -17.08 11.41
CA PRO A 155 -5.52 -15.67 11.17
C PRO A 155 -5.67 -15.02 12.54
N VAL A 156 -4.70 -14.19 12.91
CA VAL A 156 -4.82 -13.39 14.12
C VAL A 156 -6.01 -12.51 13.83
N LEU A 157 -7.14 -12.83 14.48
CA LEU A 157 -8.31 -11.99 14.48
C LEU A 157 -7.79 -10.59 14.74
N ALA A 158 -7.97 -9.70 13.75
CA ALA A 158 -7.45 -8.34 13.74
C ALA A 158 -7.37 -7.83 15.18
N ALA A 159 -6.17 -7.42 15.62
CA ALA A 159 -6.00 -6.77 16.90
C ALA A 159 -7.17 -5.80 17.06
N ALA A 160 -7.96 -6.01 18.12
CA ALA A 160 -9.18 -5.25 18.35
C ALA A 160 -8.90 -3.76 18.08
N PRO A 161 -9.81 -3.02 17.43
CA PRO A 161 -9.60 -1.61 17.19
C PRO A 161 -9.16 -0.95 18.50
N ALA A 162 -8.14 -0.10 18.42
CA ALA A 162 -7.74 0.74 19.54
C ALA A 162 -8.99 1.28 20.24
N PRO A 163 -9.04 1.29 21.59
CA PRO A 163 -10.25 1.68 22.29
C PRO A 163 -10.72 3.03 21.73
N GLU A 164 -11.97 3.06 21.26
CA GLU A 164 -12.63 4.28 20.83
C GLU A 164 -12.37 5.35 21.91
N PRO A 165 -11.98 6.58 21.56
CA PRO A 165 -11.84 7.62 22.56
C PRO A 165 -13.16 7.72 23.31
N GLU A 166 -13.14 7.52 24.62
CA GLU A 166 -14.35 7.65 25.44
C GLU A 166 -15.02 8.98 25.09
N VAL A 167 -16.25 8.88 24.58
CA VAL A 167 -17.09 10.03 24.26
C VAL A 167 -17.42 10.70 25.59
N VAL A 168 -16.56 11.63 26.02
CA VAL A 168 -16.93 12.59 27.05
C VAL A 168 -18.07 13.37 26.44
N SER A 169 -19.28 13.11 26.95
CA SER A 169 -20.48 13.87 26.61
C SER A 169 -20.19 15.34 26.85
N ALA A 170 -19.98 16.08 25.76
CA ALA A 170 -20.03 17.53 25.80
C ALA A 170 -21.43 17.94 26.26
N PRO A 171 -21.58 18.86 27.21
CA PRO A 171 -22.89 19.38 27.59
C PRO A 171 -23.54 20.05 26.38
N GLU A 172 -24.86 19.89 26.26
CA GLU A 172 -25.70 20.51 25.22
C GLU A 172 -25.37 22.01 25.06
N PRO A 173 -25.18 22.53 23.84
CA PRO A 173 -25.02 23.96 23.67
C PRO A 173 -26.35 24.66 23.96
N GLU A 174 -26.33 25.54 24.96
CA GLU A 174 -27.41 26.48 25.23
C GLU A 174 -27.68 27.33 23.97
N LEU A 175 -28.95 27.40 23.59
CA LEU A 175 -29.46 28.05 22.39
C LEU A 175 -29.14 29.55 22.39
N ALA A 176 -27.98 29.94 21.84
CA ALA A 176 -27.69 31.35 21.56
C ALA A 176 -28.49 31.79 20.32
N ALA A 177 -29.30 32.84 20.50
CA ALA A 177 -30.17 33.41 19.48
C ALA A 177 -29.41 33.80 18.21
N ALA A 178 -30.02 33.49 17.05
CA ALA A 178 -29.53 33.84 15.73
C ALA A 178 -29.36 35.37 15.56
N PRO A 179 -28.27 35.85 14.95
CA PRO A 179 -28.23 37.22 14.42
C PRO A 179 -29.14 37.36 13.19
N GLU A 180 -29.80 38.51 13.07
CA GLU A 180 -30.75 38.86 12.01
C GLU A 180 -30.12 38.81 10.59
N PRO A 181 -30.92 38.56 9.53
CA PRO A 181 -30.39 38.44 8.18
C PRO A 181 -29.89 39.79 7.65
N GLU A 182 -28.59 39.86 7.31
CA GLU A 182 -28.07 40.96 6.51
C GLU A 182 -28.66 40.93 5.09
N THR A 183 -29.12 42.09 4.65
CA THR A 183 -29.72 42.39 3.35
C THR A 183 -28.90 41.91 2.16
N ALA A 184 -29.57 41.22 1.23
CA ALA A 184 -29.01 40.80 -0.06
C ALA A 184 -28.48 41.98 -0.89
N PRO A 185 -27.36 41.84 -1.62
CA PRO A 185 -26.94 42.85 -2.59
C PRO A 185 -27.84 42.85 -3.84
N GLU A 186 -28.09 44.05 -4.38
CA GLU A 186 -28.85 44.32 -5.61
C GLU A 186 -28.35 43.53 -6.83
N PRO A 187 -29.25 43.11 -7.75
CA PRO A 187 -28.83 42.53 -9.03
C PRO A 187 -28.22 43.59 -9.96
N ALA A 188 -27.15 43.21 -10.66
CA ALA A 188 -26.47 44.02 -11.67
C ALA A 188 -27.37 44.26 -12.92
N PRO A 189 -27.16 45.36 -13.68
CA PRO A 189 -28.02 45.74 -14.80
C PRO A 189 -27.83 44.85 -16.04
N GLU A 190 -28.95 44.58 -16.73
CA GLU A 190 -29.03 43.79 -17.97
C GLU A 190 -28.33 44.47 -19.17
N PRO A 191 -27.61 43.72 -20.03
CA PRO A 191 -27.11 44.24 -21.29
C PRO A 191 -28.20 44.27 -22.39
N ALA A 192 -28.14 45.31 -23.23
CA ALA A 192 -29.03 45.61 -24.36
C ALA A 192 -28.85 44.65 -25.58
N PRO A 193 -29.77 44.64 -26.57
CA PRO A 193 -29.91 43.52 -27.51
C PRO A 193 -28.93 43.53 -28.70
N ILE A 194 -28.69 42.31 -29.18
CA ILE A 194 -27.91 41.88 -30.36
C ILE A 194 -28.42 42.41 -31.71
N VAL A 195 -27.50 42.66 -32.65
CA VAL A 195 -27.75 42.74 -34.10
C VAL A 195 -26.91 41.67 -34.82
N GLU A 196 -27.60 40.93 -35.69
CA GLU A 196 -27.18 39.73 -36.41
C GLU A 196 -26.08 39.94 -37.46
N ALA A 197 -25.27 38.90 -37.68
CA ALA A 197 -24.86 38.47 -39.02
C ALA A 197 -24.37 37.00 -38.98
N ASP A 198 -25.28 36.10 -39.34
CA ASP A 198 -25.16 35.04 -40.34
C ASP A 198 -23.84 34.23 -40.51
N VAL A 199 -24.06 32.91 -40.65
CA VAL A 199 -23.36 31.94 -41.54
C VAL A 199 -22.73 30.72 -40.82
N THR A 200 -23.54 29.64 -40.85
CA THR A 200 -23.19 28.22 -41.09
C THR A 200 -22.86 27.28 -39.92
N GLU A 201 -23.88 26.51 -39.54
CA GLU A 201 -23.85 25.11 -39.09
C GLU A 201 -23.82 24.16 -40.33
N PRO A 202 -23.44 22.84 -40.27
CA PRO A 202 -23.81 21.89 -39.20
C PRO A 202 -22.72 20.83 -38.85
N SER A 203 -22.78 19.93 -37.86
CA SER A 203 -23.81 19.37 -36.96
C SER A 203 -23.11 18.83 -35.69
N PRO A 204 -23.78 18.66 -34.54
CA PRO A 204 -23.29 17.84 -33.43
C PRO A 204 -23.97 16.46 -33.38
N VAL A 205 -23.23 15.43 -32.99
CA VAL A 205 -23.80 14.17 -32.47
C VAL A 205 -23.19 13.85 -31.10
N GLU A 206 -24.04 14.06 -30.09
CA GLU A 206 -24.25 13.29 -28.86
C GLU A 206 -23.08 12.96 -27.91
N SER A 207 -23.14 13.62 -26.74
CA SER A 207 -23.16 13.07 -25.38
C SER A 207 -22.22 11.91 -25.01
N ILE A 208 -21.31 12.13 -24.06
CA ILE A 208 -21.57 11.95 -22.62
C ILE A 208 -20.39 12.44 -21.74
N SER A 209 -20.79 13.01 -20.60
CA SER A 209 -20.09 13.13 -19.32
C SER A 209 -18.88 14.07 -19.25
N GLU A 210 -19.18 15.28 -18.75
CA GLU A 210 -18.27 16.15 -18.02
C GLU A 210 -17.49 15.35 -16.96
N GLU A 211 -16.24 15.03 -17.31
CA GLU A 211 -15.16 14.85 -16.35
C GLU A 211 -15.04 16.19 -15.60
N GLN A 212 -15.51 16.21 -14.35
CA GLN A 212 -15.31 17.37 -13.49
C GLN A 212 -13.80 17.58 -13.36
N ALA A 213 -13.30 18.65 -13.97
CA ALA A 213 -11.92 19.07 -13.82
C ALA A 213 -11.60 19.19 -12.32
N PRO A 214 -10.50 18.58 -11.83
CA PRO A 214 -10.20 18.59 -10.41
C PRO A 214 -9.92 20.01 -9.93
N VAL A 215 -10.36 20.26 -8.71
CA VAL A 215 -10.16 21.50 -7.96
C VAL A 215 -8.66 21.59 -7.67
N SER A 216 -7.91 22.23 -8.56
CA SER A 216 -6.45 22.31 -8.48
C SER A 216 -5.99 23.09 -7.24
N GLY A 217 -5.16 22.47 -6.40
CA GLY A 217 -4.38 23.17 -5.37
C GLY A 217 -4.32 22.53 -3.98
N GLU A 218 -4.87 21.33 -3.79
CA GLU A 218 -4.72 20.59 -2.54
C GLU A 218 -3.40 19.78 -2.55
N SER A 219 -2.78 19.62 -1.38
CA SER A 219 -1.65 18.71 -1.21
C SER A 219 -1.80 17.86 0.04
N VAL A 220 -1.32 16.62 -0.05
CA VAL A 220 -1.34 15.65 1.05
C VAL A 220 0.09 15.28 1.42
N VAL A 221 0.33 15.12 2.72
CA VAL A 221 1.57 14.55 3.23
C VAL A 221 1.39 13.04 3.34
N VAL A 222 2.20 12.28 2.63
CA VAL A 222 2.15 10.81 2.62
C VAL A 222 2.31 10.30 4.05
N SER A 223 1.37 9.47 4.46
CA SER A 223 1.35 8.73 5.71
C SER A 223 1.68 7.26 5.48
N ALA A 224 1.95 6.51 6.54
CA ALA A 224 2.23 5.09 6.42
C ALA A 224 1.03 4.36 5.80
N GLY A 225 1.28 3.66 4.68
CA GLY A 225 0.28 2.94 3.90
C GLY A 225 -0.48 3.75 2.87
N ASP A 226 -0.17 5.03 2.73
CA ASP A 226 -0.58 5.78 1.56
C ASP A 226 0.11 5.24 0.31
N THR A 227 -0.63 5.26 -0.78
CA THR A 227 -0.12 4.97 -2.13
C THR A 227 -0.65 6.06 -3.06
N LEU A 228 0.03 6.31 -4.18
CA LEU A 228 -0.49 7.24 -5.18
C LEU A 228 -1.90 6.84 -5.65
N PHE A 229 -2.15 5.54 -5.71
CA PHE A 229 -3.48 5.00 -5.98
C PHE A 229 -4.49 5.34 -4.90
N GLY A 230 -4.20 5.07 -3.63
CA GLY A 230 -5.10 5.38 -2.52
C GLY A 230 -5.38 6.88 -2.42
N ILE A 231 -4.32 7.71 -2.45
CA ILE A 231 -4.41 9.17 -2.39
C ILE A 231 -5.29 9.71 -3.53
N GLY A 232 -5.12 9.19 -4.75
CA GLY A 232 -5.95 9.56 -5.88
C GLY A 232 -7.41 9.11 -5.73
N ALA A 233 -7.62 7.85 -5.37
CA ALA A 233 -8.94 7.23 -5.28
C ALA A 233 -9.85 7.93 -4.26
N GLU A 234 -9.30 8.38 -3.11
CA GLU A 234 -10.04 9.16 -2.11
C GLU A 234 -10.64 10.46 -2.66
N ARG A 235 -10.04 11.00 -3.73
CA ARG A 235 -10.39 12.29 -4.33
C ARG A 235 -10.93 12.14 -5.74
N GLY A 236 -11.23 10.92 -6.17
CA GLY A 236 -11.75 10.62 -7.50
C GLY A 236 -10.72 10.80 -8.62
N LEU A 237 -9.43 10.88 -8.30
CA LEU A 237 -8.34 10.95 -9.26
C LEU A 237 -7.80 9.55 -9.56
N THR A 238 -7.35 9.34 -10.79
CA THR A 238 -6.54 8.16 -11.11
C THR A 238 -5.13 8.33 -10.54
N TRP A 239 -4.47 7.23 -10.17
CA TRP A 239 -3.08 7.29 -9.73
C TRP A 239 -2.16 7.95 -10.76
N GLN A 240 -2.45 7.77 -12.06
CA GLN A 240 -1.73 8.40 -13.17
C GLN A 240 -1.92 9.92 -13.16
N ALA A 241 -3.15 10.41 -12.93
CA ALA A 241 -3.41 11.84 -12.82
C ALA A 241 -2.66 12.46 -11.63
N VAL A 242 -2.63 11.77 -10.48
CA VAL A 242 -1.83 12.21 -9.33
C VAL A 242 -0.34 12.19 -9.67
N TRP A 243 0.16 11.15 -10.35
CA TRP A 243 1.57 11.06 -10.72
C TRP A 243 1.98 12.16 -11.71
N ASP A 244 1.16 12.45 -12.72
CA ASP A 244 1.39 13.50 -13.72
C ASP A 244 1.46 14.91 -13.07
N LEU A 245 0.75 15.13 -11.96
CA LEU A 245 0.81 16.36 -11.16
C LEU A 245 2.05 16.45 -10.27
N ASN A 246 2.79 15.36 -10.12
CA ASN A 246 3.93 15.23 -9.21
C ASN A 246 5.18 14.78 -9.97
N PRO A 247 5.77 15.64 -10.83
CA PRO A 247 6.95 15.29 -11.63
C PRO A 247 8.21 15.02 -10.79
N GLN A 248 8.18 15.35 -9.49
CA GLN A 248 9.22 14.97 -8.53
C GLN A 248 9.21 13.47 -8.21
N ILE A 249 8.07 12.80 -8.39
CA ILE A 249 7.94 11.36 -8.20
C ILE A 249 8.42 10.70 -9.49
N VAL A 250 9.64 10.15 -9.44
CA VAL A 250 10.24 9.50 -10.61
C VAL A 250 9.66 8.11 -10.83
N ASP A 251 9.28 7.45 -9.74
CA ASP A 251 8.69 6.12 -9.70
C ASP A 251 7.42 6.18 -8.86
N PRO A 252 6.24 5.89 -9.43
CA PRO A 252 4.96 5.96 -8.72
C PRO A 252 4.86 4.94 -7.58
N ASP A 253 5.74 3.95 -7.55
CA ASP A 253 5.85 2.97 -6.46
C ASP A 253 6.76 3.44 -5.33
N GLN A 254 7.39 4.62 -5.48
CA GLN A 254 8.32 5.23 -4.52
C GLN A 254 7.76 6.55 -3.99
N ILE A 255 6.70 6.46 -3.18
CA ILE A 255 6.32 7.55 -2.29
C ILE A 255 6.68 7.21 -0.85
N PHE A 256 7.19 8.19 -0.12
CA PHE A 256 7.73 8.03 1.22
C PHE A 256 6.91 8.83 2.23
N VAL A 257 6.77 8.30 3.45
CA VAL A 257 6.12 9.05 4.53
C VAL A 257 6.78 10.41 4.70
N GLY A 258 5.97 11.47 4.64
CA GLY A 258 6.44 12.86 4.68
C GLY A 258 6.55 13.53 3.31
N ASP A 259 6.46 12.78 2.21
CA ASP A 259 6.40 13.35 0.86
C ASP A 259 5.14 14.21 0.69
N VAL A 260 5.25 15.28 -0.10
CA VAL A 260 4.11 16.13 -0.43
C VAL A 260 3.61 15.78 -1.83
N ILE A 261 2.36 15.35 -1.92
CA ILE A 261 1.68 14.93 -3.14
C ILE A 261 0.65 15.99 -3.52
N ASN A 262 0.79 16.57 -4.70
CA ASN A 262 -0.14 17.52 -5.29
C ASN A 262 -1.34 16.81 -5.92
N LEU A 263 -2.52 17.42 -5.83
CA LEU A 263 -3.80 16.86 -6.25
C LEU A 263 -4.59 17.85 -7.13
#